data_AF-A0A3B9QTI5-F1
#
_entry.id   AF-A0A3B9QTI5-F1
#
_cell.length_a   1.000
_cell.length_b   1.000
_cell.length_c   1.000
_cell.angle_alpha   90.00
_cell.angle_beta   90.00
_cell.angle_gamma   90.00
#
_symmetry.space_group_name_H-M   'P 1'
#
loop_
_entity.id
_entity.type
_entity.pdbx_description
1 polymer ?
#
loop_
_entity_poly.entity_id
_entity_poly.type
_entity_poly.pdbx_seq_one_letter_code
_entity_poly.pdbx_strand_id
1 'polypeptide(L)'
;GDGGEDGGPVLTDWYVDDDDPENMTYVFPRVDDIVVGGIAEVGNGNEDPDAETAEAILARAEALVPALKELPILGHGAGLRPSRSSLRIEQVDTDEVNIPVIAAYGHGGAGVTLSWGTAERVAEMVEQL
;
A
#
# COMPACT_ATOMS: atom_id res chain seq x y z
N GLY A 1 -28.42 8.93 13.46
CA GLY A 1 -29.83 8.77 13.10
C GLY A 1 -29.84 8.49 11.63
N ASP A 2 -30.37 7.32 11.28
CA ASP A 2 -30.61 6.77 9.93
C ASP A 2 -29.38 6.56 9.02
N GLY A 3 -29.17 5.31 8.62
CA GLY A 3 -28.10 4.90 7.69
C GLY A 3 -28.10 3.39 7.43
N GLY A 4 -29.27 2.75 7.49
CA GLY A 4 -29.39 1.30 7.53
C GLY A 4 -30.28 0.70 6.44
N GLU A 5 -30.31 1.25 5.22
CA GLU A 5 -31.05 0.61 4.11
C GLU A 5 -30.32 0.61 2.74
N ASP A 6 -29.16 1.28 2.58
CA ASP A 6 -28.52 1.44 1.25
C ASP A 6 -27.25 0.61 1.01
N GLY A 7 -26.85 -0.27 1.94
CA GLY A 7 -25.67 -1.14 1.75
C GLY A 7 -24.33 -0.39 1.58
N GLY A 8 -24.30 0.89 1.92
CA GLY A 8 -23.07 1.71 1.90
C GLY A 8 -22.06 1.23 2.96
N PRO A 9 -20.77 1.59 2.80
CA PRO A 9 -19.73 1.15 3.71
C PRO A 9 -20.00 1.65 5.13
N VAL A 10 -19.87 0.75 6.11
CA VAL A 10 -20.09 1.02 7.55
C VAL A 10 -19.16 2.11 8.08
N LEU A 11 -18.04 2.34 7.39
CA LEU A 11 -17.06 3.39 7.66
C LEU A 11 -16.78 4.17 6.38
N THR A 12 -16.83 5.50 6.44
CA THR A 12 -16.52 6.39 5.31
C THR A 12 -15.23 7.19 5.50
N ASP A 13 -14.79 7.34 6.75
CA ASP A 13 -13.56 8.05 7.10
C ASP A 13 -12.37 7.09 7.13
N TRP A 14 -11.20 7.60 6.76
CA TRP A 14 -9.93 6.88 6.87
C TRP A 14 -9.18 7.32 8.12
N TYR A 15 -8.38 6.40 8.67
CA TYR A 15 -7.59 6.62 9.89
C TYR A 15 -6.15 6.17 9.68
N VAL A 16 -5.21 6.96 10.19
CA VAL A 16 -3.79 6.63 10.24
C VAL A 16 -3.26 7.03 11.61
N ASP A 17 -2.55 6.11 12.25
CA ASP A 17 -1.72 6.31 13.43
C ASP A 17 -0.29 5.90 13.06
N ASP A 18 0.59 6.89 12.94
CA ASP A 18 2.00 6.75 12.59
C ASP A 18 2.94 7.23 13.71
N ASP A 19 2.42 7.39 14.93
CA ASP A 19 3.21 7.81 16.10
C ASP A 19 4.31 6.79 16.46
N ASP A 20 4.05 5.51 16.17
CA ASP A 20 5.03 4.42 16.24
C ASP A 20 5.31 3.86 14.83
N PRO A 21 6.44 4.22 14.20
CA PRO A 21 6.80 3.75 12.86
C PRO A 21 6.91 2.23 12.73
N GLU A 22 7.23 1.50 13.81
CA GLU A 22 7.32 0.04 13.79
C GLU A 22 5.93 -0.62 13.87
N ASN A 23 4.96 0.09 14.45
CA ASN A 23 3.59 -0.39 14.68
C ASN A 23 2.51 0.47 14.01
N MET A 24 2.86 1.17 12.92
CA MET A 24 1.95 2.04 12.18
C MET A 24 0.63 1.31 11.90
N THR A 25 -0.47 1.98 12.21
CA THR A 25 -1.82 1.44 12.04
C THR A 25 -2.60 2.30 11.05
N TYR A 26 -3.27 1.68 10.09
CA TYR A 26 -4.16 2.38 9.17
C TYR A 26 -5.45 1.60 8.96
N VAL A 27 -6.54 2.33 8.76
CA VAL A 27 -7.88 1.81 8.45
C VAL A 27 -8.38 2.57 7.23
N PHE A 28 -8.45 1.88 6.10
CA PHE A 28 -8.82 2.45 4.79
C PHE A 28 -10.08 1.77 4.27
N PRO A 29 -11.27 2.38 4.46
CA PRO A 29 -12.46 1.97 3.75
C PRO A 29 -12.28 2.13 2.24
N ARG A 30 -12.67 1.11 1.50
CA ARG A 30 -12.78 1.09 0.04
C ARG A 30 -14.25 0.93 -0.34
N VAL A 31 -14.50 0.80 -1.64
CA VAL A 31 -15.86 0.64 -2.16
C VAL A 31 -16.54 -0.61 -1.60
N ASP A 32 -15.81 -1.73 -1.52
CA ASP A 32 -16.39 -3.04 -1.19
C ASP A 32 -15.85 -3.64 0.12
N ASP A 33 -14.72 -3.14 0.64
CA ASP A 33 -14.06 -3.67 1.83
C ASP A 33 -13.39 -2.58 2.66
N ILE A 34 -12.83 -2.97 3.81
CA ILE A 34 -11.99 -2.10 4.62
C ILE A 34 -10.64 -2.81 4.75
N VAL A 35 -9.58 -2.11 4.37
CA VAL A 35 -8.22 -2.61 4.57
C VAL A 35 -7.63 -2.02 5.83
N VAL A 36 -7.21 -2.92 6.71
CA VAL A 36 -6.49 -2.57 7.94
C VAL A 36 -5.04 -3.04 7.83
N GLY A 37 -4.15 -2.23 8.39
CA GLY A 37 -2.74 -2.56 8.50
C GLY A 37 -2.12 -1.78 9.65
N GLY A 38 -0.80 -1.84 9.85
CA GLY A 38 0.14 -2.53 8.97
C GLY A 38 1.39 -3.03 9.69
N ILE A 39 2.36 -3.37 8.86
CA ILE A 39 3.68 -3.84 9.24
C ILE A 39 4.68 -3.40 8.16
N ALA A 40 5.93 -3.17 8.54
CA ALA A 40 7.03 -2.88 7.62
C ALA A 40 8.33 -3.56 8.07
N GLU A 41 8.63 -4.71 7.46
CA GLU A 41 9.84 -5.49 7.77
C GLU A 41 10.86 -5.40 6.66
N VAL A 42 12.03 -4.81 6.95
CA VAL A 42 13.11 -4.69 5.97
C VAL A 42 13.82 -6.04 5.82
N GLY A 43 13.95 -6.51 4.58
CA GLY A 43 14.66 -7.75 4.27
C GLY A 43 13.85 -9.03 4.45
N ASN A 44 12.58 -8.92 4.87
CA ASN A 44 11.65 -10.04 4.84
C ASN A 44 11.09 -10.21 3.43
N GLY A 45 11.37 -11.35 2.80
CA GLY A 45 10.85 -11.74 1.49
C GLY A 45 9.67 -12.70 1.55
N ASN A 46 9.13 -12.95 2.75
CA ASN A 46 7.97 -13.83 2.93
C ASN A 46 6.68 -13.09 2.55
N GLU A 47 5.86 -13.75 1.74
CA GLU A 47 4.54 -13.26 1.30
C GLU A 47 3.39 -14.05 1.95
N ASP A 48 3.71 -15.02 2.82
CA ASP A 48 2.73 -15.74 3.62
C ASP A 48 2.29 -14.86 4.81
N PRO A 49 0.97 -14.62 4.99
CA PRO A 49 0.47 -13.92 6.17
C PRO A 49 0.79 -14.67 7.47
N ASP A 50 1.35 -13.96 8.45
CA ASP A 50 1.61 -14.48 9.78
C ASP A 50 0.42 -14.20 10.72
N ALA A 51 0.02 -15.22 11.50
CA ALA A 51 -1.17 -15.15 12.35
C ALA A 51 -1.00 -14.19 13.54
N GLU A 52 0.19 -14.20 14.17
CA GLU A 52 0.49 -13.31 15.30
C GLU A 52 0.51 -11.85 14.85
N THR A 53 1.10 -11.58 13.69
CA THR A 53 1.11 -10.27 13.04
C THR A 53 -0.31 -9.80 12.70
N ALA A 54 -1.14 -10.68 12.14
CA ALA A 54 -2.53 -10.36 11.82
C ALA A 54 -3.34 -10.01 13.07
N GLU A 55 -3.23 -10.80 14.14
CA GLU A 55 -3.88 -10.53 15.43
C GLU A 55 -3.43 -9.19 16.03
N ALA A 56 -2.13 -8.89 15.97
CA ALA A 56 -1.59 -7.63 16.47
C ALA A 56 -2.10 -6.41 15.67
N ILE A 57 -2.16 -6.51 14.33
CA ILE A 57 -2.72 -5.46 13.46
C ILE A 57 -4.21 -5.23 13.78
N LEU A 58 -4.99 -6.30 13.88
CA LEU A 58 -6.42 -6.21 14.20
C LEU A 58 -6.64 -5.56 15.56
N ALA A 59 -5.90 -5.98 16.59
CA ALA A 59 -6.02 -5.40 17.93
C ALA A 59 -5.76 -3.88 17.95
N ARG A 60 -4.74 -3.40 17.20
CA ARG A 60 -4.48 -1.96 17.07
C ARG A 60 -5.57 -1.24 16.28
N ALA A 61 -5.99 -1.80 15.15
CA ALA A 61 -7.04 -1.21 14.32
C ALA A 61 -8.37 -1.10 15.07
N GLU A 62 -8.76 -2.12 15.82
CA GLU A 62 -9.97 -2.13 16.66
C GLU A 62 -9.88 -1.18 17.86
N ALA A 63 -8.69 -0.93 18.39
CA ALA A 63 -8.48 0.08 19.43
C ALA A 63 -8.67 1.50 18.85
N LEU A 64 -8.21 1.73 17.62
CA LEU A 64 -8.36 3.00 16.91
C LEU A 64 -9.80 3.22 16.41
N VAL A 65 -10.44 2.17 15.89
CA VAL A 65 -11.79 2.20 15.31
C VAL A 65 -12.62 1.04 15.88
N PRO A 66 -13.31 1.23 17.02
CA PRO A 66 -14.03 0.15 17.71
C PRO A 66 -15.13 -0.54 16.88
N ALA A 67 -15.68 0.14 15.86
CA ALA A 67 -16.70 -0.42 14.98
C ALA A 67 -16.21 -1.63 14.16
N LEU A 68 -14.88 -1.80 13.99
CA LEU A 68 -14.30 -2.93 13.26
C LEU A 68 -14.58 -4.30 13.93
N LYS A 69 -14.79 -4.33 15.25
CA LYS A 69 -15.02 -5.57 16.03
C LYS A 69 -16.25 -6.36 15.59
N GLU A 70 -17.22 -5.66 15.00
CA GLU A 70 -18.49 -6.24 14.57
C GLU A 70 -18.46 -6.68 13.10
N LEU A 71 -17.34 -6.49 12.40
CA LEU A 71 -17.21 -6.78 10.98
C LEU A 71 -16.53 -8.14 10.74
N PRO A 72 -16.96 -8.89 9.71
CA PRO A 72 -16.31 -10.14 9.35
C PRO A 72 -14.95 -9.88 8.70
N ILE A 73 -13.97 -10.73 9.02
CA ILE A 73 -12.68 -10.75 8.33
C ILE A 73 -12.85 -11.45 6.98
N LEU A 74 -12.55 -10.75 5.88
CA LEU A 74 -12.65 -11.30 4.52
C LEU A 74 -11.41 -12.11 4.10
N GLY A 75 -10.24 -11.80 4.66
CA GLY A 75 -8.99 -12.49 4.39
C GLY A 75 -7.77 -11.78 4.97
N HIS A 76 -6.60 -12.42 4.84
CA HIS A 76 -5.30 -11.87 5.22
C HIS A 76 -4.38 -11.83 4.00
N GLY A 77 -3.51 -10.84 3.93
CA GLY A 77 -2.55 -10.70 2.84
C GLY A 77 -1.24 -10.07 3.31
N ALA A 78 -0.13 -10.53 2.75
CA ALA A 78 1.18 -9.91 2.87
C ALA A 78 1.70 -9.59 1.46
N GLY A 79 2.55 -8.56 1.35
CA GLY A 79 3.07 -8.13 0.06
C GLY A 79 4.37 -7.36 0.19
N LEU A 80 5.23 -7.50 -0.81
CA LEU A 80 6.57 -6.90 -0.82
C LEU A 80 6.52 -5.48 -1.41
N ARG A 81 7.01 -4.50 -0.65
CA ARG A 81 7.16 -3.12 -1.15
C ARG A 81 8.47 -3.02 -1.95
N PRO A 82 8.45 -2.64 -3.25
CA PRO A 82 9.64 -2.52 -4.07
C PRO A 82 10.40 -1.22 -3.74
N SER A 83 10.99 -1.15 -2.56
CA SER A 83 11.64 0.04 -2.00
C SER A 83 13.08 0.19 -2.49
N ARG A 84 13.53 1.44 -2.66
CA ARG A 84 14.94 1.82 -2.81
C ARG A 84 15.23 3.03 -1.95
N SER A 85 16.51 3.31 -1.71
CA SER A 85 16.95 4.57 -1.08
C SER A 85 16.60 5.80 -1.92
N SER A 86 16.45 5.63 -3.24
CA SER A 86 15.93 6.64 -4.14
C SER A 86 15.11 6.02 -5.27
N LEU A 87 14.08 6.74 -5.70
CA LEU A 87 13.28 6.39 -6.87
C LEU A 87 14.20 6.36 -8.12
N ARG A 88 14.14 5.29 -8.92
CA ARG A 88 14.89 5.19 -10.18
C ARG A 88 13.98 5.55 -11.34
N ILE A 89 14.23 6.70 -11.98
CA ILE A 89 13.61 7.09 -13.25
C ILE A 89 14.71 7.60 -14.18
N GLU A 90 15.22 6.74 -15.07
CA GLU A 90 16.34 7.07 -15.96
C GLU A 90 16.38 6.16 -17.20
N GLN A 91 16.99 6.65 -18.29
CA GLN A 91 17.33 5.82 -19.44
C GLN A 91 18.52 4.94 -19.07
N VAL A 92 18.43 3.66 -19.41
CA VAL A 92 19.45 2.66 -19.12
C VAL A 92 20.15 2.29 -20.41
N ASP A 93 21.47 2.44 -20.44
CA ASP A 93 22.30 1.96 -21.53
C ASP A 93 22.32 0.42 -21.50
N THR A 94 21.85 -0.19 -22.57
CA THR A 94 21.90 -1.64 -22.76
C THR A 94 22.84 -1.95 -23.92
N ASP A 95 24.14 -2.11 -23.62
CA ASP A 95 25.19 -2.36 -24.62
C ASP A 95 24.89 -3.56 -25.54
N GLU A 96 24.08 -4.51 -25.06
CA GLU A 96 23.76 -5.76 -25.75
C GLU A 96 22.47 -5.69 -26.59
N VAL A 97 21.61 -4.70 -26.35
CA VAL A 97 20.28 -4.62 -26.97
C VAL A 97 20.08 -3.21 -27.50
N ASN A 98 19.95 -3.06 -28.82
CA ASN A 98 19.67 -1.77 -29.46
C ASN A 98 18.18 -1.36 -29.30
N ILE A 99 17.65 -1.46 -28.09
CA ILE A 99 16.29 -1.10 -27.70
C ILE A 99 16.42 -0.14 -26.51
N PRO A 100 15.88 1.09 -26.58
CA PRO A 100 15.88 1.99 -25.44
C PRO A 100 15.15 1.39 -24.22
N VAL A 101 15.78 1.44 -23.05
CA VAL A 101 15.18 1.01 -21.79
C VAL A 101 15.07 2.20 -20.85
N ILE A 102 13.88 2.40 -20.26
CA ILE A 102 13.67 3.38 -19.20
C ILE A 102 13.32 2.61 -17.93
N ALA A 103 14.13 2.77 -16.89
CA ALA A 103 13.83 2.24 -15.57
C ALA A 103 12.84 3.16 -14.87
N ALA A 104 11.81 2.60 -14.21
CA ALA A 104 10.82 3.34 -13.43
C ALA A 104 10.36 2.52 -12.22
N TYR A 105 11.23 2.38 -11.21
CA TYR A 105 10.98 1.52 -10.04
C TYR A 105 11.62 2.06 -8.75
N GLY A 106 11.28 1.45 -7.62
CA GLY A 106 11.83 1.84 -6.30
C GLY A 106 10.89 2.67 -5.45
N HIS A 107 9.59 2.69 -5.76
CA HIS A 107 8.59 3.52 -5.09
C HIS A 107 8.24 3.09 -3.65
N GLY A 108 8.61 1.87 -3.25
CA GLY A 108 8.24 1.33 -1.95
C GLY A 108 6.74 1.38 -1.71
N GLY A 109 6.34 1.86 -0.52
CA GLY A 109 4.92 2.01 -0.15
C GLY A 109 4.19 3.16 -0.84
N ALA A 110 4.90 4.05 -1.56
CA ALA A 110 4.32 5.24 -2.17
C ALA A 110 3.97 5.07 -3.67
N GLY A 111 4.04 3.85 -4.20
CA GLY A 111 3.84 3.58 -5.63
C GLY A 111 2.54 4.12 -6.21
N VAL A 112 1.42 3.93 -5.52
CA VAL A 112 0.12 4.44 -5.97
C VAL A 112 0.10 5.97 -5.98
N THR A 113 0.53 6.60 -4.89
CA THR A 113 0.61 8.07 -4.75
C THR A 113 1.47 8.72 -5.83
N LEU A 114 2.59 8.08 -6.20
CA LEU A 114 3.57 8.61 -7.16
C LEU A 114 3.34 8.16 -8.62
N SER A 115 2.33 7.33 -8.86
CA SER A 115 2.12 6.65 -10.14
C SER A 115 1.99 7.61 -11.33
N TRP A 116 1.11 8.61 -11.22
CA TRP A 116 0.85 9.58 -12.29
C TRP A 116 2.08 10.39 -12.67
N GLY A 117 2.78 10.98 -11.69
CA GLY A 117 4.00 11.75 -11.95
C GLY A 117 5.14 10.88 -12.48
N THR A 118 5.21 9.60 -12.05
CA THR A 118 6.16 8.64 -12.63
C THR A 118 5.82 8.38 -14.10
N ALA A 119 4.55 8.14 -14.43
CA ALA A 119 4.12 7.86 -15.79
C ALA A 119 4.35 9.05 -16.72
N GLU A 120 4.02 10.28 -16.27
CA GLU A 120 4.27 11.51 -17.02
C GLU A 120 5.76 11.69 -17.32
N ARG A 121 6.62 11.55 -16.29
CA ARG A 121 8.07 11.64 -16.47
C ARG A 121 8.62 10.61 -17.45
N VAL A 122 8.10 9.38 -17.40
CA VAL A 122 8.49 8.31 -18.35
C VAL A 122 8.02 8.64 -19.76
N ALA A 123 6.80 9.15 -19.93
CA ALA A 123 6.29 9.56 -21.25
C ALA A 123 7.16 10.66 -21.88
N GLU A 124 7.53 11.68 -21.12
CA GLU A 124 8.45 12.73 -21.58
C GLU A 124 9.81 12.19 -22.04
N MET A 125 10.32 11.15 -21.37
CA MET A 125 11.58 10.50 -21.76
C MET A 125 11.43 9.72 -23.05
N VAL A 126 10.30 9.02 -23.22
CA VAL A 126 10.00 8.29 -24.47
C VAL A 126 9.92 9.24 -25.66
N GLU A 127 9.36 10.44 -25.49
CA GLU A 127 9.30 11.46 -26.54
C GLU A 127 10.68 12.02 -26.94
N GLN A 128 11.71 11.82 -26.11
CA GLN A 128 13.08 12.28 -26.34
C GLN A 128 14.02 11.20 -26.90
N LEU A 129 13.51 9.97 -27.07
CA LEU A 129 14.24 8.86 -27.73
C LEU A 129 14.28 9.05 -29.25
#